data_AF-A0A962S5B6-F1
#
_entry.id   AF-A0A962S5B6-F1
#
_cell.length_a   1.000
_cell.length_b   1.000
_cell.length_c   1.000
_cell.angle_alpha   90.00
_cell.angle_beta   90.00
_cell.angle_gamma   90.00
#
_symmetry.space_group_name_H-M   'P 1'
#
loop_
_entity.id
_entity.type
_entity.pdbx_description
1 polymer ?
#
loop_
_entity_poly.entity_id
_entity_poly.type
_entity_poly.pdbx_seq_one_letter_code
_entity_poly.pdbx_strand_id
1 'polypeptide(L)' 'AVEGRSTEFLALPVRLGRNGVEEVLDPGKFSDYERKIFEDMLPSLKSNIDKGLAFARNS' A
#
# COMPACT_ATOMS: atom_id res chain seq x y z
N ALA A 1 -6.77 -12.16 -1.37
CA ALA A 1 -6.33 -10.90 -0.74
C ALA A 1 -4.81 -10.95 -0.68
N VAL A 2 -4.10 -9.93 -1.16
CA VAL A 2 -2.64 -9.88 -1.02
C VAL A 2 -2.35 -9.96 0.48
N GLU A 3 -1.59 -10.97 0.92
CA GLU A 3 -1.13 -11.07 2.31
C GLU A 3 -0.56 -9.71 2.72
N GLY A 4 -1.02 -9.15 3.85
CA GLY A 4 -0.48 -7.88 4.35
C GLY A 4 -1.18 -6.59 3.89
N ARG A 5 -2.47 -6.62 3.50
CA ARG A 5 -3.28 -5.39 3.48
C ARG A 5 -3.53 -4.87 4.90
N SER A 6 -2.52 -4.25 5.51
CA SER A 6 -2.58 -3.61 6.83
C SER A 6 -2.73 -2.08 6.75
N THR A 7 -2.75 -1.51 5.54
CA THR A 7 -2.81 -0.06 5.30
C THR A 7 -3.74 0.30 4.15
N GLU A 8 -4.30 1.51 4.16
CA GLU A 8 -5.31 1.98 3.19
C GLU A 8 -4.71 2.39 1.83
N PHE A 9 -3.45 2.81 1.80
CA PHE A 9 -2.73 3.22 0.59
C PHE A 9 -1.38 2.50 0.52
N LEU A 10 -1.11 1.85 -0.61
CA LEU A 10 0.14 1.12 -0.86
C LEU A 10 0.44 1.07 -2.36
N ALA A 11 1.72 1.18 -2.74
CA ALA A 11 2.14 1.00 -4.12
C ALA A 11 2.15 -0.50 -4.48
N LEU A 12 1.34 -0.87 -5.46
CA LEU A 12 1.22 -2.23 -5.99
C LEU A 12 1.20 -2.18 -7.52
N PRO A 13 1.57 -3.28 -8.21
CA PRO A 13 1.39 -3.36 -9.64
C PRO A 13 -0.11 -3.24 -9.98
N VAL A 14 -0.41 -2.40 -10.97
CA VAL A 14 -1.78 -2.13 -11.39
C VAL A 14 -1.89 -2.21 -12.91
N ARG A 15 -3.05 -2.66 -13.38
CA ARG A 15 -3.43 -2.53 -14.78
C ARG A 15 -4.25 -1.26 -14.94
N LEU A 16 -3.78 -0.37 -15.80
CA LEU A 16 -4.49 0.86 -16.15
C LEU A 16 -5.39 0.62 -17.37
N GLY A 17 -6.49 1.35 -17.41
CA GLY A 17 -7.28 1.51 -18.62
C GLY A 17 -7.96 2.88 -18.66
N ARG A 18 -9.07 3.00 -19.40
CA ARG A 18 -9.59 4.32 -19.80
C ARG A 18 -10.05 5.19 -18.64
N ASN A 19 -10.39 4.57 -17.50
CA ASN A 19 -10.91 5.24 -16.31
C ASN A 19 -9.94 5.18 -15.11
N GLY A 20 -8.64 4.96 -15.37
CA GLY A 20 -7.62 4.84 -14.33
C GLY A 20 -7.28 3.39 -13.99
N VAL A 21 -7.15 3.07 -12.70
CA VAL A 21 -6.82 1.70 -12.25
C VAL A 21 -8.02 0.79 -12.49
N GLU A 22 -7.86 -0.21 -13.36
CA GLU A 22 -8.88 -1.22 -13.62
C GLU A 22 -8.67 -2.48 -12.78
N GLU A 23 -7.43 -2.74 -12.35
CA GLU A 23 -7.10 -3.92 -11.56
C GLU A 23 -5.83 -3.69 -10.72
N VAL A 24 -5.85 -4.20 -9.49
CA VAL A 24 -4.66 -4.33 -8.64
C VAL A 24 -4.15 -5.75 -8.78
N LEU A 25 -2.96 -5.89 -9.35
CA LEU A 25 -2.34 -7.18 -9.66
C LEU A 25 -1.68 -7.78 -8.41
N ASP A 26 -1.46 -9.10 -8.44
CA ASP A 26 -0.68 -9.79 -7.42
C ASP A 26 0.79 -9.34 -7.51
N PRO A 27 1.42 -8.86 -6.41
CA PRO A 27 2.84 -8.50 -6.41
C PRO A 27 3.77 -9.72 -6.56
N GLY A 28 3.23 -10.95 -6.50
CA GLY A 28 4.01 -12.17 -6.58
C GLY A 28 4.65 -12.53 -5.23
N LYS A 29 5.65 -13.42 -5.29
CA LYS A 29 6.35 -13.88 -4.09
C LYS A 29 7.51 -12.95 -3.76
N PHE A 30 7.54 -12.49 -2.51
CA PHE A 30 8.71 -11.83 -1.95
C PHE A 30 9.77 -12.86 -1.55
N SER A 31 11.03 -12.51 -1.76
CA SER A 31 12.15 -13.12 -1.04
C SER A 31 12.06 -12.80 0.46
N ASP A 32 12.80 -13.55 1.29
CA ASP A 32 12.85 -13.31 2.73
C ASP A 32 13.34 -11.90 3.07
N TYR A 33 14.28 -11.38 2.28
CA TYR A 33 14.80 -10.02 2.43
C TYR A 33 13.73 -8.96 2.12
N GLU A 34 13.01 -9.10 1.01
CA GLU A 34 11.92 -8.18 0.63
C GLU A 34 10.77 -8.23 1.62
N ARG A 35 10.40 -9.43 2.10
CA ARG A 35 9.35 -9.61 3.11
C ARG A 35 9.70 -8.87 4.39
N LYS A 36 10.94 -8.98 4.87
CA LYS A 36 11.39 -8.27 6.07
C LYS A 36 11.25 -6.76 5.92
N ILE A 37 11.75 -6.19 4.83
CA ILE A 37 11.68 -4.73 4.61
C ILE A 37 10.22 -4.27 4.44
N PHE A 38 9.41 -5.08 3.74
CA PHE A 38 7.99 -4.83 3.59
C PHE A 38 7.30 -4.74 4.96
N GLU A 39 7.52 -5.71 5.85
CA GLU A 39 6.94 -5.71 7.20
C GLU A 39 7.45 -4.53 8.05
N ASP A 40 8.75 -4.24 8.00
CA ASP A 40 9.38 -3.14 8.74
C ASP A 40 8.84 -1.75 8.31
N MET A 41 8.43 -1.57 7.06
CA MET A 41 7.92 -0.27 6.56
C MET A 41 6.45 0.01 6.88
N LEU A 42 5.61 -1.01 7.13
CA LEU A 42 4.16 -0.86 7.31
C LEU A 42 3.75 0.11 8.43
N PRO A 43 4.39 0.10 9.63
CA PRO A 43 4.03 1.03 10.70
C PRO A 43 4.26 2.50 10.33
N SER A 44 5.39 2.79 9.68
CA SER A 44 5.74 4.15 9.24
C SER A 44 4.79 4.63 8.15
N LEU A 45 4.48 3.76 7.17
CA LEU A 45 3.52 4.05 6.12
C LEU A 45 2.14 4.38 6.69
N LYS A 46 1.66 3.57 7.63
CA LYS A 46 0.38 3.82 8.32
C LYS A 46 0.37 5.17 9.04
N SER A 47 1.43 5.51 9.76
CA SER A 47 1.54 6.80 10.45
C SER A 47 1.46 7.99 9.48
N ASN A 48 2.08 7.88 8.30
CA ASN A 48 2.04 8.95 7.29
C ASN A 48 0.65 9.09 6.65
N ILE A 49 -0.05 7.98 6.40
CA ILE A 49 -1.44 8.00 5.92
C ILE A 49 -2.34 8.69 6.96
N ASP A 50 -2.25 8.26 8.22
CA ASP A 50 -3.08 8.80 9.31
C ASP A 50 -2.86 10.31 9.48
N LYS A 51 -1.62 10.80 9.34
CA LYS A 51 -1.29 12.24 9.33
C LYS A 51 -1.97 12.98 8.18
N GLY A 52 -1.93 12.44 6.96
CA GLY A 52 -2.56 13.05 5.80
C GLY A 52 -4.09 13.14 5.95
N LEU A 53 -4.72 12.07 6.45
CA LEU A 53 -6.15 12.04 6.73
C LEU A 53 -6.55 13.03 7.83
N ALA A 54 -5.76 13.12 8.91
CA ALA A 54 -6.00 14.07 9.99
C ALA A 54 -5.92 15.52 9.50
N PHE A 55 -4.94 15.82 8.63
CA PHE A 55 -4.83 17.13 8.01
C PHE A 55 -6.09 17.46 7.17
N ALA A 56 -6.49 16.57 6.25
CA ALA A 56 -7.63 16.79 5.37
C ALA A 56 -8.98 16.89 6.09
N ARG A 57 -9.16 16.21 7.23
CA ARG A 57 -10.40 16.26 8.02
C ARG A 57 -10.54 17.50 8.90
N ASN A 58 -9.40 18.10 9.27
CA ASN A 58 -9.35 19.25 10.16
C ASN A 58 -9.02 20.55 9.40
N SER A 59 -9.15 20.56 8.06
CA SER A 59 -8.97 21.73 7.19
C SER A 59 -10.27 22.24 6.59
#